data_AF-A0AAP2E3Z4-F1
#
_entry.id   AF-A0AAP2E3Z4-F1
#
_cell.length_a   1.000
_cell.length_b   1.000
_cell.length_c   1.000
_cell.angle_alpha   90.00
_cell.angle_beta   90.00
_cell.angle_gamma   90.00
#
_symmetry.space_group_name_H-M   'P 1'
#
loop_
_entity.id
_entity.type
_entity.pdbx_description
1 polymer ?
#
loop_
_entity_poly.entity_id
_entity_poly.type
_entity_poly.pdbx_seq_one_letter_code
_entity_poly.pdbx_strand_id
1 'polypeptide(L)' 'SRLKVDGITAGAHKFHGPKGVGFMFVRKKKRIEPFIHGGAQERNMRGGTENVYGVVGMAKALELAYRDMDAHARHILS' A
#
# COMPACT_ATOMS: atom_id res chain seq x y z
N SER A 1 3.07 13.44 -11.50
CA SER A 1 4.00 12.47 -10.90
C SER A 1 5.34 12.56 -11.62
N ARG A 2 6.44 12.76 -10.90
CA ARG A 2 7.81 12.74 -11.45
C ARG A 2 8.29 11.32 -11.79
N LEU A 3 7.71 10.29 -11.16
CA LEU A 3 7.93 8.87 -11.47
C LEU A 3 6.94 8.38 -12.54
N LYS A 4 7.51 7.90 -13.67
CA LYS A 4 6.76 7.29 -14.78
C LYS A 4 6.54 5.78 -14.53
N VAL A 5 5.72 5.45 -13.54
CA VAL A 5 5.39 4.05 -13.20
C VAL A 5 3.91 3.74 -13.43
N ASP A 6 3.64 2.53 -13.92
CA ASP A 6 2.27 2.07 -14.19
C ASP A 6 1.64 1.33 -13.01
N GLY A 7 2.46 0.74 -12.15
CA GLY A 7 2.05 0.15 -10.90
C GLY A 7 3.14 0.25 -9.84
N ILE A 8 2.74 0.20 -8.57
CA ILE A 8 3.63 0.09 -7.41
C ILE A 8 2.95 -0.87 -6.44
N THR A 9 3.72 -1.77 -5.81
CA THR A 9 3.22 -2.65 -4.74
C THR A 9 4.00 -2.39 -3.45
N ALA A 10 3.32 -2.48 -2.32
CA ALA A 10 3.96 -2.39 -1.02
C ALA A 10 3.23 -3.25 0.01
N GLY A 11 3.98 -3.89 0.91
CA GLY A 11 3.47 -4.65 2.05
C GLY A 11 3.73 -3.91 3.35
N ALA A 12 2.72 -3.83 4.23
CA ALA A 12 2.76 -2.96 5.39
C ALA A 12 3.87 -3.30 6.41
N HIS A 13 4.15 -4.60 6.60
CA HIS A 13 5.20 -5.06 7.51
C HIS A 13 6.61 -4.60 7.14
N LYS A 14 6.84 -4.07 5.92
CA LYS A 14 8.13 -3.48 5.52
C LYS A 14 8.34 -2.06 6.06
N PHE A 15 7.29 -1.44 6.58
CA PHE A 15 7.30 -0.11 7.18
C PHE A 15 6.57 -0.10 8.53
N HIS A 16 6.79 -1.15 9.34
CA HIS A 16 6.26 -1.32 10.71
C HIS A 16 4.73 -1.46 10.81
N GLY A 17 4.03 -1.72 9.71
CA GLY A 17 2.60 -2.01 9.71
C GLY A 17 2.27 -3.49 9.94
N PRO A 18 0.98 -3.84 10.04
CA PRO A 18 0.54 -5.20 10.30
C PRO A 18 0.91 -6.17 9.15
N LYS A 19 1.18 -7.43 9.50
CA LYS A 19 1.36 -8.51 8.51
C LYS A 19 0.03 -8.84 7.83
N GLY A 20 0.08 -9.34 6.59
CA GLY A 20 -1.12 -9.75 5.84
C GLY A 20 -1.91 -8.60 5.18
N VAL A 21 -1.40 -7.36 5.22
CA VAL A 21 -1.98 -6.23 4.49
C VAL A 21 -0.90 -5.49 3.67
N GLY A 22 -1.33 -4.92 2.56
CA GLY A 22 -0.51 -4.16 1.62
C GLY A 22 -1.42 -3.37 0.68
N PHE A 23 -0.81 -2.66 -0.26
CA PHE A 23 -1.53 -1.94 -1.30
C PHE A 23 -0.83 -2.09 -2.66
N MET A 24 -1.62 -1.88 -3.71
CA MET A 24 -1.11 -1.70 -5.05
C MET A 24 -1.66 -0.40 -5.63
N PHE A 25 -0.76 0.49 -6.03
CA PHE A 25 -1.11 1.62 -6.88
C PHE A 25 -1.15 1.15 -8.32
N VAL A 26 -2.19 1.53 -9.05
CA VAL A 26 -2.31 1.35 -10.50
C VAL A 26 -2.64 2.69 -11.13
N ARG A 27 -1.93 3.06 -12.21
CA ARG A 27 -2.22 4.30 -12.95
C ARG A 27 -3.67 4.32 -13.40
N LYS A 28 -4.41 5.40 -13.13
CA LYS A 28 -5.87 5.57 -13.37
C LYS A 28 -6.38 5.08 -14.74
N LYS A 29 -5.58 5.20 -15.81
CA LYS A 29 -5.98 4.78 -17.18
C LYS A 29 -5.77 3.28 -17.45
N LYS A 30 -5.26 2.51 -16.49
CA LYS A 30 -5.05 1.06 -16.60
C LYS A 30 -5.97 0.36 -15.60
N ARG A 31 -6.85 -0.49 -16.12
CA ARG A 31 -7.59 -1.47 -15.32
C ARG A 31 -6.79 -2.77 -15.32
N ILE A 32 -6.89 -3.52 -14.23
CA ILE A 32 -6.30 -4.85 -14.11
C ILE A 32 -7.42 -5.88 -14.04
N GLU A 33 -7.19 -7.04 -14.64
CA GLU A 33 -8.07 -8.18 -14.44
C GLU A 33 -7.88 -8.70 -13.00
N PRO A 34 -8.97 -9.00 -12.29
CA PRO A 34 -8.88 -9.47 -10.91
C PRO A 34 -8.23 -10.85 -10.87
N PHE A 35 -7.16 -11.00 -10.09
CA PHE A 35 -6.60 -12.32 -9.74
C PHE A 35 -7.48 -13.06 -8.71
N ILE A 36 -8.08 -12.30 -7.79
CA ILE A 36 -9.06 -12.80 -6.83
C ILE A 36 -10.44 -12.39 -7.35
N HIS A 37 -11.21 -13.34 -7.84
CA HIS A 37 -12.57 -13.12 -8.33
C HIS A 37 -13.57 -13.07 -7.18
N GLY A 38 -14.69 -12.35 -7.34
CA GLY A 38 -15.72 -12.20 -6.30
C GLY A 38 -16.61 -10.99 -6.53
N GLY A 39 -17.03 -10.34 -5.44
CA GLY A 39 -17.85 -9.14 -5.47
C GLY A 39 -17.14 -7.89 -6.01
N ALA A 40 -17.79 -6.73 -5.86
CA ALA A 40 -17.36 -5.46 -6.46
C ALA A 40 -16.29 -4.68 -5.64
N GLN A 41 -15.66 -5.31 -4.65
CA GLN A 41 -14.62 -4.69 -3.83
C GLN A 41 -13.44 -4.19 -4.68
N GLU A 42 -12.70 -3.19 -4.16
CA GLU A 42 -11.53 -2.61 -4.84
C GLU A 42 -11.80 -2.22 -6.31
N ARG A 43 -13.00 -1.67 -6.59
CA ARG A 43 -13.48 -1.27 -7.94
C ARG A 43 -13.59 -2.44 -8.93
N ASN A 44 -13.93 -3.63 -8.44
CA ASN A 44 -13.95 -4.90 -9.18
C ASN A 44 -12.55 -5.41 -9.57
N MET A 45 -11.48 -4.92 -8.94
CA MET A 45 -10.11 -5.34 -9.28
C MET A 45 -9.55 -6.39 -8.30
N ARG A 46 -10.21 -6.63 -7.17
CA ARG A 46 -9.86 -7.68 -6.20
C ARG A 46 -11.08 -8.02 -5.34
N GLY A 47 -11.58 -9.24 -5.45
CA GLY A 47 -12.72 -9.72 -4.68
C GLY A 47 -12.41 -9.98 -3.20
N GLY A 48 -13.45 -9.90 -2.37
CA GLY A 48 -13.42 -10.24 -0.94
C GLY A 48 -13.49 -9.01 -0.04
N THR A 49 -14.23 -9.12 1.06
CA THR A 49 -14.45 -8.04 2.04
C THR A 49 -13.14 -7.43 2.51
N GLU A 50 -13.11 -6.11 2.58
CA GLU A 50 -11.94 -5.32 2.92
C GLU A 50 -11.50 -5.59 4.37
N ASN A 51 -10.19 -5.78 4.56
CA ASN A 51 -9.61 -5.85 5.89
C ASN A 51 -9.47 -4.43 6.48
N VAL A 52 -10.58 -3.86 6.95
CA VAL A 52 -10.67 -2.44 7.37
C VAL A 52 -9.63 -2.09 8.45
N TYR A 53 -9.51 -2.90 9.51
CA TYR A 53 -8.55 -2.63 10.58
C TYR A 53 -7.10 -2.74 10.09
N GLY A 54 -6.82 -3.71 9.20
CA GLY A 54 -5.51 -3.84 8.56
C GLY A 54 -5.17 -2.62 7.70
N VAL A 55 -6.13 -2.12 6.91
CA VAL A 55 -5.96 -0.93 6.07
C VAL A 55 -5.69 0.32 6.93
N VAL A 56 -6.43 0.50 8.02
CA VAL A 56 -6.22 1.62 8.97
C VAL A 56 -4.83 1.53 9.62
N GLY A 57 -4.45 0.33 10.09
CA GLY A 57 -3.12 0.10 10.69
C GLY A 57 -1.98 0.36 9.70
N MET A 58 -2.13 -0.08 8.44
CA MET A 58 -1.19 0.20 7.37
C MET A 58 -1.08 1.70 7.06
N ALA A 59 -2.21 2.41 6.97
CA ALA A 59 -2.21 3.84 6.72
C ALA A 59 -1.46 4.61 7.82
N LYS A 60 -1.70 4.26 9.08
CA LYS A 60 -1.00 4.90 10.20
C LYS A 60 0.50 4.58 10.20
N ALA A 61 0.87 3.33 9.93
CA ALA A 61 2.28 2.95 9.84
C ALA A 61 3.01 3.70 8.73
N LEU A 62 2.39 3.86 7.56
CA LEU A 62 2.97 4.61 6.45
C LEU A 62 3.14 6.10 6.79
N GLU A 63 2.15 6.72 7.43
CA GLU A 63 2.21 8.11 7.89
C GLU A 63 3.42 8.34 8.81
N LEU A 64 3.59 7.48 9.82
CA LEU A 64 4.70 7.56 10.77
C LEU A 64 6.05 7.30 10.09
N ALA A 65 6.14 6.24 9.28
CA ALA A 65 7.36 5.90 8.56
C ALA A 65 7.82 7.03 7.64
N TYR A 66 6.89 7.70 6.96
CA TYR A 66 7.22 8.82 6.08
C TYR A 66 7.61 10.08 6.86
N ARG A 67 6.90 10.40 7.95
CA ARG A 67 7.22 11.52 8.83
C ARG A 67 8.64 11.42 9.40
N ASP A 68 9.02 10.22 9.83
CA ASP A 68 10.28 9.98 10.54
C ASP A 68 11.45 9.59 9.60
N MET A 69 11.18 9.46 8.30
CA MET A 69 12.11 8.94 7.28
C MET A 69 13.44 9.69 7.23
N ASP A 70 13.41 11.02 7.17
CA ASP A 70 14.63 11.83 7.05
C ASP A 70 15.48 11.78 8.33
N ALA A 71 14.83 11.78 9.50
CA ALA A 71 15.50 11.66 10.78
C ALA A 71 16.17 10.28 10.93
N HIS A 72 15.46 9.22 10.54
CA HIS A 72 15.99 7.86 10.55
C HIS A 72 17.17 7.69 9.59
N ALA A 73 17.08 8.25 8.37
CA ALA A 73 18.16 8.21 7.40
C ALA A 73 19.42 8.91 7.93
N ARG A 74 19.28 10.09 8.55
CA ARG A 74 20.42 10.80 9.18
C ARG A 74 21.08 9.98 10.29
N HIS A 75 20.30 9.30 11.13
CA HIS A 75 20.82 8.48 12.22
C HIS A 75 21.59 7.25 11.73
N ILE A 76 21.18 6.65 10.61
CA ILE A 76 21.89 5.50 10.02
C ILE A 76 23.20 5.93 9.34
N LEU A 77 23.23 7.13 8.76
CA LEU A 77 24.36 7.62 7.97
C LEU A 77 25.42 8.38 8.80
N SER A 78 25.15 8.64 10.08
CA SER A 78 26.12 9.19 11.04
C SER A 78 27.01 8.11 11.63
#